data_AF-K6BXE9-F1
#
_entry.id   AF-K6BXE9-F1
#
_cell.length_a   1.000
_cell.length_b   1.000
_cell.length_c   1.000
_cell.angle_alpha   90.00
_cell.angle_beta   90.00
_cell.angle_gamma   90.00
#
_symmetry.space_group_name_H-M   'P 1'
#
loop_
_entity.id
_entity.type
_entity.pdbx_description
1 polymer ?
#
loop_
_entity_poly.entity_id
_entity_poly.type
_entity_poly.pdbx_seq_one_letter_code
_entity_poly.pdbx_strand_id
1 'polypeptide(L)'
;ETVQYSADGGKTYQDVPAAGVTVTANGTFKFKSTDLYGNESPAVDYVVTNIKADDPAQLQAAKQELTNLIASAKTLSASGKYDDATTTALAAATQKAQTALDQTNASVDSLTGANRDLQTAINQLAAKLPADKKTSLLNQLQSVKAALGTDLGNQTDPSTGKTFTAALDDLVAQAQAGTQTADQLQATLAKVLDAVLAKLAEGIKAATPAEVGNAKDAATGKTWYADIADTLTSGQVSADASDKLAHLQALQSLKTKVAAAVEAAKIVGKGDDTTGTSDKGGGQGTPAPA
;
A
#
# COMPACT_ATOMS: atom_id res chain seq x y z
N GLU A 1 -51.90 -38.79 -40.37
CA GLU A 1 -50.46 -38.84 -40.09
C GLU A 1 -50.09 -37.57 -39.34
N THR A 2 -49.36 -37.70 -38.24
CA THR A 2 -48.96 -36.57 -37.38
C THR A 2 -47.45 -36.55 -37.29
N VAL A 3 -46.83 -35.39 -37.51
CA VAL A 3 -45.39 -35.21 -37.33
C VAL A 3 -45.14 -34.73 -35.90
N GLN A 4 -44.19 -35.36 -35.23
CA GLN A 4 -43.78 -35.03 -33.88
C GLN A 4 -42.31 -34.65 -33.86
N TYR A 5 -41.94 -33.75 -32.95
CA TYR A 5 -40.57 -33.33 -32.74
C TYR A 5 -40.15 -33.48 -31.27
N SER A 6 -38.84 -33.61 -31.07
CA SER A 6 -38.20 -33.69 -29.76
C SER A 6 -37.02 -32.73 -29.70
N ALA A 7 -36.94 -31.96 -28.60
CA ALA A 7 -35.83 -31.05 -28.31
C ALA A 7 -34.88 -31.59 -27.21
N ASP A 8 -35.16 -32.76 -26.65
CA ASP A 8 -34.45 -33.34 -25.49
C ASP A 8 -33.72 -34.66 -25.81
N GLY A 9 -33.39 -34.86 -27.10
CA GLY A 9 -32.68 -36.04 -27.57
C GLY A 9 -33.58 -37.26 -27.78
N GLY A 10 -34.89 -37.06 -27.93
CA GLY A 10 -35.86 -38.13 -28.17
C GLY A 10 -36.48 -38.71 -26.91
N LYS A 11 -36.37 -38.04 -25.76
CA LYS A 11 -37.00 -38.48 -24.50
C LYS A 11 -38.48 -38.12 -24.47
N THR A 12 -38.83 -36.95 -24.99
CA THR A 12 -40.22 -36.50 -25.14
C THR A 12 -40.48 -36.03 -26.57
N TYR A 13 -41.66 -36.40 -27.09
CA TYR A 13 -42.13 -36.00 -28.42
C TYR A 13 -43.42 -35.19 -28.29
N GLN A 14 -43.51 -34.11 -29.06
CA GLN A 14 -44.66 -33.21 -29.09
C GLN A 14 -45.06 -33.01 -30.54
N ASP A 15 -46.34 -32.79 -30.81
CA ASP A 15 -46.80 -32.54 -32.18
C ASP A 15 -46.20 -31.24 -32.72
N VAL A 16 -45.80 -31.26 -34.00
CA VAL A 16 -45.29 -30.08 -34.69
C VAL A 16 -46.43 -29.06 -34.84
N PRO A 17 -46.28 -27.83 -34.34
CA PRO A 17 -47.31 -26.80 -34.49
C PRO A 17 -47.58 -26.50 -35.97
N ALA A 18 -48.80 -26.08 -36.31
CA ALA A 18 -49.17 -25.72 -37.69
C ALA A 18 -48.28 -24.62 -38.30
N ALA A 19 -47.72 -23.72 -37.45
CA ALA A 19 -46.79 -22.68 -37.85
C ALA A 19 -45.32 -23.15 -37.96
N GLY A 20 -45.04 -24.42 -37.65
CA GLY A 20 -43.69 -24.97 -37.53
C GLY A 20 -43.09 -24.84 -36.13
N VAL A 21 -41.86 -25.33 -35.96
CA VAL A 21 -41.10 -25.28 -34.70
C VAL A 21 -40.20 -24.05 -34.69
N THR A 22 -40.42 -23.12 -33.75
CA THR A 22 -39.49 -22.02 -33.49
C THR A 22 -38.33 -22.51 -32.65
N VAL A 23 -37.12 -22.44 -33.19
CA VAL A 23 -35.89 -22.81 -32.49
C VAL A 23 -35.17 -21.55 -32.02
N THR A 24 -34.92 -21.42 -30.72
CA THR A 24 -34.27 -20.25 -30.11
C THR A 24 -32.85 -20.51 -29.61
N ALA A 25 -32.38 -21.77 -29.68
CA ALA A 25 -31.04 -22.16 -29.25
C ALA A 25 -30.48 -23.24 -30.19
N ASN A 26 -29.15 -23.27 -30.29
CA ASN A 26 -28.45 -24.34 -31.00
C ASN A 26 -28.67 -25.68 -30.29
N GLY A 27 -28.83 -26.75 -31.05
CA GLY A 27 -29.12 -28.07 -30.51
C GLY A 27 -29.54 -29.06 -31.59
N THR A 28 -29.72 -30.30 -31.17
CA THR A 28 -30.22 -31.38 -32.03
C THR A 28 -31.71 -31.58 -31.78
N PHE A 29 -32.49 -31.47 -32.84
CA PHE A 29 -33.92 -31.73 -32.85
C PHE A 29 -34.17 -33.04 -33.57
N LYS A 30 -35.07 -33.87 -33.04
CA LYS A 30 -35.46 -35.14 -33.68
C LYS A 30 -36.88 -35.06 -34.19
N PHE A 31 -37.15 -35.57 -35.38
CA PHE A 31 -38.48 -35.58 -36.00
C PHE A 31 -38.90 -37.01 -36.37
N LYS A 32 -40.16 -37.37 -36.09
CA LYS A 32 -40.76 -38.64 -36.51
C LYS A 32 -42.21 -38.43 -36.95
N SER A 33 -42.79 -39.34 -37.71
CA SER A 33 -44.22 -39.33 -38.02
C SER A 33 -44.93 -40.56 -37.46
N THR A 34 -46.22 -40.39 -37.16
CA THR A 34 -47.11 -41.47 -36.73
C THR A 34 -48.29 -41.55 -37.70
N ASP A 35 -48.59 -42.73 -38.23
CA ASP A 35 -49.71 -42.94 -39.14
C ASP A 35 -51.06 -43.07 -38.40
N LEU A 36 -52.16 -43.26 -39.15
CA LEU A 36 -53.51 -43.43 -38.59
C LEU A 36 -53.70 -44.72 -37.77
N TYR A 37 -52.77 -45.66 -37.88
CA TYR A 37 -52.78 -46.96 -37.20
C TYR A 37 -51.80 -47.00 -36.02
N GLY A 38 -51.09 -45.90 -35.74
CA GLY A 38 -50.14 -45.78 -34.64
C GLY A 38 -48.72 -46.27 -34.97
N ASN A 39 -48.40 -46.58 -36.24
CA ASN A 39 -47.04 -46.94 -36.62
C ASN A 39 -46.15 -45.69 -36.67
N GLU A 40 -44.96 -45.77 -36.09
CA GLU A 40 -44.00 -44.66 -36.05
C GLU A 40 -42.88 -44.84 -37.08
N SER A 41 -42.47 -43.74 -37.72
CA SER A 41 -41.25 -43.70 -38.51
C SER A 41 -40.00 -43.73 -37.62
N PRO A 42 -38.83 -44.12 -38.16
CA PRO A 42 -37.56 -43.79 -37.54
C PRO A 42 -37.43 -42.28 -37.34
N ALA A 43 -36.78 -41.87 -36.25
CA ALA A 43 -36.51 -40.47 -35.98
C ALA A 43 -35.35 -39.94 -36.86
N VAL A 44 -35.53 -38.74 -37.41
CA VAL A 44 -34.52 -38.01 -38.20
C VAL A 44 -33.95 -36.86 -37.39
N ASP A 45 -32.63 -36.68 -37.44
CA ASP A 45 -31.93 -35.63 -36.70
C ASP A 45 -31.76 -34.37 -37.53
N TYR A 46 -32.05 -33.22 -36.93
CA TYR A 46 -31.81 -31.89 -37.47
C TYR A 46 -30.96 -31.08 -36.48
N VAL A 47 -29.74 -30.74 -36.88
CA VAL A 47 -28.79 -30.03 -36.02
C VAL A 47 -28.80 -28.54 -36.37
N VAL A 48 -29.06 -27.70 -35.38
CA VAL A 48 -29.00 -26.25 -35.49
C VAL A 48 -27.74 -25.75 -34.79
N THR A 49 -26.85 -25.09 -35.53
CA THR A 49 -25.54 -24.63 -35.03
C THR A 49 -25.29 -23.12 -35.14
N ASN A 50 -26.19 -22.38 -35.80
CA ASN A 50 -25.93 -21.00 -36.24
C ASN A 50 -26.87 -19.94 -35.64
N ILE A 51 -27.62 -20.27 -34.59
CA ILE A 51 -28.35 -19.25 -33.82
C ILE A 51 -27.33 -18.50 -32.96
N LYS A 52 -27.14 -17.21 -33.26
CA LYS A 52 -26.36 -16.29 -32.44
C LYS A 52 -27.29 -15.71 -31.38
N ALA A 53 -26.93 -15.86 -30.10
CA ALA A 53 -27.73 -15.34 -28.98
C ALA A 53 -27.62 -13.81 -28.84
N ASP A 54 -26.52 -13.23 -29.30
CA ASP A 54 -26.26 -11.79 -29.19
C ASP A 54 -26.96 -11.02 -30.31
N ASP A 55 -27.66 -9.95 -29.93
CA ASP A 55 -28.19 -8.95 -30.86
C ASP A 55 -27.03 -8.32 -31.65
N PRO A 56 -27.04 -8.34 -33.00
CA PRO A 56 -26.01 -7.72 -33.83
C PRO A 56 -25.72 -6.26 -33.47
N ALA A 57 -26.73 -5.49 -33.04
CA ALA A 57 -26.54 -4.10 -32.63
C ALA A 57 -25.73 -3.99 -31.32
N GLN A 58 -26.01 -4.86 -30.35
CA GLN A 58 -25.28 -4.93 -29.08
C GLN A 58 -23.83 -5.39 -29.31
N LEU A 59 -23.63 -6.39 -30.18
CA LEU A 59 -22.30 -6.85 -30.53
C LEU A 59 -21.47 -5.74 -31.18
N GLN A 60 -22.07 -4.97 -32.10
CA GLN A 60 -21.40 -3.83 -32.73
C GLN A 60 -21.07 -2.72 -31.74
N ALA A 61 -21.97 -2.43 -30.80
CA ALA A 61 -21.74 -1.44 -29.74
C ALA A 61 -20.57 -1.86 -28.83
N ALA A 62 -20.56 -3.10 -28.36
CA ALA A 62 -19.48 -3.63 -27.51
C ALA A 62 -18.10 -3.58 -28.20
N LYS A 63 -18.05 -3.88 -29.51
CA LYS A 63 -16.82 -3.75 -30.31
C LYS A 63 -16.34 -2.31 -30.41
N GLN A 64 -17.26 -1.36 -30.63
CA GLN A 64 -16.91 0.05 -30.74
C GLN A 64 -16.38 0.61 -29.42
N GLU A 65 -17.03 0.28 -28.30
CA GLU A 65 -16.58 0.68 -26.97
C GLU A 65 -15.17 0.16 -26.66
N LEU A 66 -14.93 -1.14 -26.89
CA LEU A 66 -13.62 -1.75 -26.65
C LEU A 66 -12.54 -1.12 -27.54
N THR A 67 -12.86 -0.83 -28.81
CA THR A 67 -11.94 -0.15 -29.74
C THR A 67 -11.54 1.23 -29.23
N ASN A 68 -12.51 2.02 -28.77
CA ASN A 68 -12.26 3.36 -28.23
C ASN A 68 -11.40 3.31 -26.95
N LEU A 69 -11.65 2.31 -26.10
CA LEU A 69 -10.88 2.12 -24.87
C LEU A 69 -9.44 1.69 -25.16
N ILE A 70 -9.23 0.79 -26.13
CA ILE A 70 -7.90 0.38 -26.60
C ILE A 70 -7.11 1.60 -27.12
N ALA A 71 -7.74 2.48 -27.90
CA ALA A 71 -7.09 3.69 -28.40
C ALA A 71 -6.68 4.64 -27.26
N SER A 72 -7.54 4.80 -26.26
CA SER A 72 -7.25 5.60 -25.05
C SER A 72 -6.09 4.99 -24.25
N ALA A 73 -6.10 3.67 -24.03
CA ALA A 73 -5.04 2.95 -23.34
C ALA A 73 -3.67 3.09 -24.02
N LYS A 74 -3.62 2.98 -25.36
CA LYS A 74 -2.39 3.20 -26.15
C LYS A 74 -1.84 4.61 -25.98
N THR A 75 -2.73 5.61 -25.96
CA THR A 75 -2.34 7.02 -25.74
C THR A 75 -1.78 7.25 -24.34
N LEU A 76 -2.42 6.69 -23.31
CA LEU A 76 -1.96 6.78 -21.92
C LEU A 76 -0.59 6.10 -21.75
N SER A 77 -0.44 4.90 -22.32
CA SER A 77 0.82 4.13 -22.27
C SER A 77 1.98 4.87 -22.94
N ALA A 78 1.73 5.55 -24.06
CA ALA A 78 2.75 6.32 -24.79
C ALA A 78 3.07 7.69 -24.14
N SER A 79 2.30 8.14 -23.15
CA SER A 79 2.44 9.49 -22.60
C SER A 79 3.73 9.72 -21.80
N GLY A 80 4.38 8.64 -21.34
CA GLY A 80 5.54 8.71 -20.45
C GLY A 80 5.24 9.24 -19.04
N LYS A 81 3.98 9.56 -18.73
CA LYS A 81 3.56 10.17 -17.46
C LYS A 81 3.38 9.17 -16.32
N TYR A 82 3.32 7.88 -16.63
CA TYR A 82 2.98 6.84 -15.67
C TYR A 82 4.17 5.94 -15.37
N ASP A 83 4.11 5.31 -14.21
CA ASP A 83 5.07 4.33 -13.69
C ASP A 83 5.22 3.16 -14.67
N ASP A 84 6.43 2.63 -14.78
CA ASP A 84 6.79 1.63 -15.80
C ASP A 84 6.08 0.29 -15.54
N ALA A 85 5.87 -0.09 -14.27
CA ALA A 85 5.19 -1.33 -13.92
C ALA A 85 3.70 -1.26 -14.26
N THR A 86 3.02 -0.17 -13.89
CA THR A 86 1.60 0.04 -14.23
C THR A 86 1.38 0.23 -15.74
N THR A 87 2.33 0.87 -16.43
CA THR A 87 2.31 1.00 -17.90
C THR A 87 2.49 -0.35 -18.60
N THR A 88 3.34 -1.23 -18.07
CA THR A 88 3.53 -2.60 -18.58
C THR A 88 2.26 -3.44 -18.40
N ALA A 89 1.61 -3.33 -17.23
CA ALA A 89 0.34 -3.99 -16.97
C ALA A 89 -0.77 -3.50 -17.93
N LEU A 90 -0.83 -2.19 -18.19
CA LEU A 90 -1.76 -1.62 -19.16
C LEU A 90 -1.50 -2.15 -20.58
N ALA A 91 -0.24 -2.26 -21.00
CA ALA A 91 0.12 -2.79 -22.32
C ALA A 91 -0.34 -4.25 -22.47
N ALA A 92 -0.16 -5.08 -21.44
CA ALA A 92 -0.63 -6.47 -21.43
C ALA A 92 -2.17 -6.57 -21.48
N ALA A 93 -2.88 -5.73 -20.72
CA ALA A 93 -4.35 -5.66 -20.77
C ALA A 93 -4.85 -5.18 -22.15
N THR A 94 -4.17 -4.21 -22.74
CA THR A 94 -4.46 -3.71 -24.09
C THR A 94 -4.31 -4.80 -25.14
N GLN A 95 -3.26 -5.63 -25.04
CA GLN A 95 -3.07 -6.76 -25.94
C GLN A 95 -4.17 -7.82 -25.79
N LYS A 96 -4.57 -8.15 -24.55
CA LYS A 96 -5.70 -9.08 -24.30
C LYS A 96 -7.01 -8.55 -24.87
N ALA A 97 -7.28 -7.25 -24.70
CA ALA A 97 -8.44 -6.58 -25.27
C ALA A 97 -8.44 -6.64 -26.81
N GLN A 98 -7.28 -6.42 -27.45
CA GLN A 98 -7.14 -6.55 -28.89
C GLN A 98 -7.41 -8.01 -29.35
N THR A 99 -6.87 -8.99 -28.64
CA THR A 99 -7.15 -10.41 -28.94
C THR A 99 -8.64 -10.73 -28.85
N ALA A 100 -9.36 -10.22 -27.86
CA ALA A 100 -10.81 -10.41 -27.75
C ALA A 100 -11.58 -9.74 -28.89
N LEU A 101 -11.14 -8.56 -29.34
CA LEU A 101 -11.75 -7.84 -30.46
C LEU A 101 -11.57 -8.59 -31.79
N ASP A 102 -10.41 -9.21 -31.98
CA ASP A 102 -10.02 -9.90 -33.22
C ASP A 102 -10.63 -11.32 -33.33
N GLN A 103 -11.30 -11.82 -32.29
CA GLN A 103 -11.98 -13.11 -32.33
C GLN A 103 -13.13 -13.13 -33.34
N THR A 104 -13.07 -14.08 -34.29
CA THR A 104 -14.09 -14.25 -35.34
C THR A 104 -15.50 -14.51 -34.78
N ASN A 105 -15.58 -15.17 -33.63
CA ASN A 105 -16.81 -15.52 -32.91
C ASN A 105 -16.94 -14.80 -31.56
N ALA A 106 -16.38 -13.59 -31.41
CA ALA A 106 -16.52 -12.79 -30.19
C ALA A 106 -18.01 -12.64 -29.79
N SER A 107 -18.29 -12.83 -28.50
CA SER A 107 -19.61 -12.57 -27.90
C SER A 107 -19.64 -11.23 -27.17
N VAL A 108 -20.83 -10.69 -26.94
CA VAL A 108 -21.03 -9.47 -26.13
C VAL A 108 -20.38 -9.62 -24.74
N ASP A 109 -20.56 -10.76 -24.09
CA ASP A 109 -19.97 -11.05 -22.78
C ASP A 109 -18.44 -11.02 -22.81
N SER A 110 -17.82 -11.64 -23.84
CA SER A 110 -16.36 -11.67 -23.97
C SER A 110 -15.76 -10.28 -24.16
N LEU A 111 -16.40 -9.43 -24.97
CA LEU A 111 -15.97 -8.06 -25.23
C LEU A 111 -16.19 -7.18 -23.99
N THR A 112 -17.31 -7.34 -23.29
CA THR A 112 -17.62 -6.61 -22.06
C THR A 112 -16.63 -6.98 -20.95
N GLY A 113 -16.28 -8.26 -20.81
CA GLY A 113 -15.24 -8.72 -19.89
C GLY A 113 -13.88 -8.09 -20.19
N ALA A 114 -13.46 -8.11 -21.47
CA ALA A 114 -12.22 -7.48 -21.91
C ALA A 114 -12.20 -5.97 -21.67
N ASN A 115 -13.33 -5.29 -21.87
CA ASN A 115 -13.50 -3.86 -21.61
C ASN A 115 -13.28 -3.55 -20.12
N ARG A 116 -13.96 -4.28 -19.22
CA ARG A 116 -13.80 -4.13 -17.76
C ARG A 116 -12.35 -4.35 -17.31
N ASP A 117 -11.69 -5.38 -17.83
CA ASP A 117 -10.31 -5.70 -17.46
C ASP A 117 -9.34 -4.58 -17.94
N LEU A 118 -9.54 -4.05 -19.15
CA LEU A 118 -8.77 -2.92 -19.66
C LEU A 118 -9.03 -1.64 -18.85
N GLN A 119 -10.29 -1.35 -18.51
CA GLN A 119 -10.65 -0.20 -17.67
C GLN A 119 -10.03 -0.30 -16.28
N THR A 120 -9.97 -1.51 -15.72
CA THR A 120 -9.30 -1.77 -14.43
C THR A 120 -7.82 -1.43 -14.52
N ALA A 121 -7.14 -1.86 -15.58
CA ALA A 121 -5.73 -1.52 -15.81
C ALA A 121 -5.50 -0.01 -15.98
N ILE A 122 -6.41 0.70 -16.68
CA ILE A 122 -6.37 2.16 -16.79
C ILE A 122 -6.51 2.82 -15.42
N ASN A 123 -7.44 2.37 -14.58
CA ASN A 123 -7.67 2.92 -13.24
C ASN A 123 -6.52 2.63 -12.27
N GLN A 124 -5.68 1.63 -12.58
CA GLN A 124 -4.49 1.26 -11.80
C GLN A 124 -3.22 1.99 -12.25
N LEU A 125 -3.29 2.84 -13.29
CA LEU A 125 -2.15 3.65 -13.69
C LEU A 125 -1.69 4.57 -12.56
N ALA A 126 -0.41 4.47 -12.20
CA ALA A 126 0.19 5.33 -11.21
C ALA A 126 1.05 6.39 -11.89
N ALA A 127 0.80 7.67 -11.62
CA ALA A 127 1.59 8.75 -12.21
C ALA A 127 3.02 8.76 -11.64
N LYS A 128 4.01 9.00 -12.51
CA LYS A 128 5.38 9.34 -12.10
C LYS A 128 5.38 10.62 -11.28
N LEU A 129 6.38 10.77 -10.42
CA LEU A 129 6.52 11.92 -9.54
C LEU A 129 6.50 13.25 -10.33
N PRO A 130 5.48 14.12 -10.15
CA PRO A 130 5.42 15.43 -10.80
C PRO A 130 6.61 16.32 -10.41
N ALA A 131 7.01 17.26 -11.29
CA ALA A 131 8.21 18.08 -11.09
C ALA A 131 8.16 18.99 -9.85
N ASP A 132 6.98 19.54 -9.56
CA ASP A 132 6.69 20.33 -8.35
C ASP A 132 6.81 19.46 -7.09
N LYS A 133 6.20 18.27 -7.10
CA LYS A 133 6.29 17.30 -6.00
C LYS A 133 7.72 16.78 -5.81
N LYS A 134 8.46 16.58 -6.89
CA LYS A 134 9.88 16.21 -6.88
C LYS A 134 10.71 17.26 -6.16
N THR A 135 10.52 18.54 -6.49
CA THR A 135 11.24 19.64 -5.86
C THR A 135 10.93 19.70 -4.36
N SER A 136 9.65 19.58 -3.98
CA SER A 136 9.21 19.54 -2.58
C SER A 136 9.85 18.38 -1.81
N LEU A 137 9.83 17.16 -2.37
CA LEU A 137 10.44 15.99 -1.76
C LEU A 137 11.96 16.14 -1.59
N LEU A 138 12.67 16.64 -2.61
CA LEU A 138 14.11 16.85 -2.52
C LEU A 138 14.48 17.87 -1.42
N ASN A 139 13.69 18.94 -1.29
CA ASN A 139 13.86 19.90 -0.20
C ASN A 139 13.62 19.26 1.16
N GLN A 140 12.57 18.43 1.29
CA GLN A 140 12.29 17.69 2.52
C GLN A 140 13.43 16.74 2.88
N LEU A 141 13.96 15.98 1.92
CA LEU A 141 15.11 15.08 2.12
C LEU A 141 16.35 15.83 2.57
N GLN A 142 16.59 17.02 2.01
CA GLN A 142 17.69 17.89 2.44
C GLN A 142 17.51 18.39 3.88
N SER A 143 16.30 18.79 4.27
CA SER A 143 15.98 19.18 5.65
C SER A 143 16.17 18.03 6.64
N VAL A 144 15.76 16.81 6.25
CA VAL A 144 15.99 15.60 7.05
C VAL A 144 17.49 15.34 7.20
N LYS A 145 18.27 15.35 6.11
CA LYS A 145 19.72 15.16 6.15
C LYS A 145 20.42 16.20 7.04
N ALA A 146 19.99 17.46 6.97
CA ALA A 146 20.48 18.53 7.84
C ALA A 146 20.14 18.26 9.32
N ALA A 147 18.92 17.80 9.61
CA ALA A 147 18.51 17.47 10.98
C ALA A 147 19.29 16.28 11.55
N LEU A 148 19.64 15.27 10.74
CA LEU A 148 20.46 14.14 11.21
C LEU A 148 21.89 14.60 11.60
N GLY A 149 22.46 15.55 10.86
CA GLY A 149 23.86 15.91 11.03
C GLY A 149 24.82 14.74 10.78
N THR A 150 26.09 14.91 11.14
CA THR A 150 27.13 13.89 10.91
C THR A 150 27.03 12.71 11.87
N ASP A 151 26.77 12.99 13.15
CA ASP A 151 26.86 11.97 14.20
C ASP A 151 25.76 10.93 14.07
N LEU A 152 24.51 11.37 13.91
CA LEU A 152 23.38 10.46 13.70
C LEU A 152 23.36 9.95 12.27
N GLY A 153 23.68 10.80 11.28
CA GLY A 153 23.72 10.41 9.87
C GLY A 153 24.66 9.24 9.55
N ASN A 154 25.81 9.18 10.23
CA ASN A 154 26.80 8.11 10.07
C ASN A 154 26.47 6.83 10.85
N GLN A 155 25.43 6.82 11.67
CA GLN A 155 25.02 5.58 12.34
C GLN A 155 24.43 4.61 11.33
N THR A 156 24.72 3.34 11.55
CA THR A 156 24.23 2.25 10.71
C THR A 156 22.86 1.81 11.19
N ASP A 157 21.92 1.73 10.26
CA ASP A 157 20.65 1.07 10.45
C ASP A 157 20.87 -0.46 10.44
N PRO A 158 20.62 -1.17 11.56
CA PRO A 158 20.85 -2.60 11.63
C PRO A 158 19.94 -3.42 10.71
N SER A 159 18.81 -2.85 10.28
CA SER A 159 17.85 -3.56 9.40
C SER A 159 18.29 -3.56 7.93
N THR A 160 19.01 -2.52 7.50
CA THR A 160 19.45 -2.34 6.11
C THR A 160 20.96 -2.48 5.92
N GLY A 161 21.75 -2.40 7.00
CA GLY A 161 23.21 -2.40 6.97
C GLY A 161 23.83 -1.12 6.38
N LYS A 162 23.02 -0.10 6.09
CA LYS A 162 23.45 1.17 5.53
C LYS A 162 23.48 2.26 6.60
N THR A 163 24.29 3.29 6.39
CA THR A 163 24.18 4.51 7.19
C THR A 163 22.90 5.26 6.86
N PHE A 164 22.33 5.99 7.81
CA PHE A 164 21.12 6.77 7.54
C PHE A 164 21.33 7.82 6.45
N THR A 165 22.52 8.43 6.39
CA THR A 165 22.88 9.32 5.28
C THR A 165 22.91 8.60 3.94
N ALA A 166 23.47 7.38 3.86
CA ALA A 166 23.47 6.61 2.61
C ALA A 166 22.04 6.22 2.17
N ALA A 167 21.17 5.85 3.12
CA ALA A 167 19.77 5.54 2.82
C ALA A 167 19.01 6.78 2.28
N LEU A 168 19.27 7.97 2.83
CA LEU A 168 18.72 9.23 2.31
C LEU A 168 19.29 9.58 0.93
N ASP A 169 20.58 9.35 0.68
CA ASP A 169 21.21 9.62 -0.62
C ASP A 169 20.67 8.69 -1.71
N ASP A 170 20.42 7.42 -1.39
CA ASP A 170 19.71 6.49 -2.29
C ASP A 170 18.30 6.99 -2.61
N LEU A 171 17.59 7.53 -1.62
CA LEU A 171 16.24 8.04 -1.80
C LEU A 171 16.24 9.33 -2.64
N VAL A 172 17.24 10.19 -2.48
CA VAL A 172 17.47 11.35 -3.35
C VAL A 172 17.71 10.90 -4.79
N ALA A 173 18.55 9.88 -5.02
CA ALA A 173 18.80 9.34 -6.36
C ALA A 173 17.52 8.77 -6.99
N GLN A 174 16.69 8.07 -6.22
CA GLN A 174 15.41 7.54 -6.67
C GLN A 174 14.42 8.67 -7.03
N ALA A 175 14.31 9.71 -6.20
CA ALA A 175 13.50 10.88 -6.49
C ALA A 175 14.00 11.65 -7.73
N GLN A 176 15.33 11.70 -7.93
CA GLN A 176 15.95 12.29 -9.12
C GLN A 176 15.65 11.51 -10.40
N ALA A 177 15.70 10.18 -10.34
CA ALA A 177 15.37 9.30 -11.45
C ALA A 177 13.90 9.42 -11.87
N GLY A 178 13.00 9.74 -10.93
CA GLY A 178 11.57 9.91 -11.22
C GLY A 178 10.87 8.62 -11.66
N THR A 179 11.47 7.47 -11.33
CA THR A 179 10.98 6.14 -11.67
C THR A 179 9.95 5.60 -10.68
N GLN A 180 9.77 6.28 -9.54
CA GLN A 180 8.83 5.89 -8.48
C GLN A 180 7.73 6.93 -8.29
N THR A 181 6.65 6.49 -7.66
CA THR A 181 5.54 7.36 -7.26
C THR A 181 5.91 8.17 -6.01
N ALA A 182 5.18 9.26 -5.78
CA ALA A 182 5.34 10.07 -4.56
C ALA A 182 5.11 9.23 -3.29
N ASP A 183 4.10 8.36 -3.31
CA ASP A 183 3.72 7.56 -2.15
C ASP A 183 4.77 6.50 -1.81
N GLN A 184 5.39 5.88 -2.82
CA GLN A 184 6.50 4.92 -2.61
C GLN A 184 7.71 5.60 -1.96
N LEU A 185 8.07 6.79 -2.46
CA LEU A 185 9.19 7.56 -1.93
C LEU A 185 8.91 8.06 -0.51
N GLN A 186 7.68 8.53 -0.22
CA GLN A 186 7.27 8.94 1.12
C GLN A 186 7.23 7.78 2.11
N ALA A 187 6.72 6.61 1.70
CA ALA A 187 6.75 5.41 2.54
C ALA A 187 8.19 4.99 2.87
N THR A 188 9.11 5.16 1.93
CA THR A 188 10.54 4.88 2.15
C THR A 188 11.15 5.89 3.11
N LEU A 189 10.85 7.19 2.93
CA LEU A 189 11.29 8.24 3.86
C LEU A 189 10.78 7.99 5.28
N ALA A 190 9.51 7.65 5.44
CA ALA A 190 8.89 7.36 6.73
C ALA A 190 9.61 6.22 7.47
N LYS A 191 9.93 5.12 6.77
CA LYS A 191 10.70 4.00 7.34
C LYS A 191 12.09 4.41 7.79
N VAL A 192 12.80 5.21 6.98
CA VAL A 192 14.11 5.75 7.35
C VAL A 192 13.98 6.62 8.61
N LEU A 193 12.99 7.50 8.67
CA LEU A 193 12.75 8.35 9.84
C LEU A 193 12.39 7.55 11.09
N ASP A 194 11.61 6.48 10.98
CA ASP A 194 11.30 5.59 12.11
C ASP A 194 12.56 4.94 12.70
N ALA A 195 13.44 4.46 11.84
CA ALA A 195 14.71 3.88 12.25
C ALA A 195 15.63 4.94 12.89
N VAL A 196 15.66 6.16 12.33
CA VAL A 196 16.43 7.29 12.89
C VAL A 196 15.89 7.69 14.27
N LEU A 197 14.57 7.81 14.43
CA LEU A 197 13.91 8.12 15.70
C LEU A 197 14.29 7.09 16.77
N ALA A 198 14.16 5.80 16.44
CA ALA A 198 14.51 4.71 17.33
C ALA A 198 15.98 4.76 17.75
N LYS A 199 16.89 4.98 16.79
CA LYS A 199 18.33 5.05 17.05
C LYS A 199 18.72 6.25 17.91
N LEU A 200 18.12 7.41 17.67
CA LEU A 200 18.35 8.58 18.51
C LEU A 200 17.86 8.35 19.94
N ALA A 201 16.65 7.81 20.11
CA ALA A 201 16.11 7.51 21.43
C ALA A 201 16.96 6.48 22.20
N GLU A 202 17.42 5.42 21.51
CA GLU A 202 18.36 4.44 22.05
C GLU A 202 19.66 5.11 22.51
N GLY A 203 20.24 5.96 21.66
CA GLY A 203 21.49 6.68 21.98
C GLY A 203 21.34 7.63 23.18
N ILE A 204 20.19 8.31 23.31
CA ILE A 204 19.91 9.14 24.49
C ILE A 204 19.84 8.26 25.74
N LYS A 205 19.09 7.15 25.69
CA LYS A 205 18.96 6.23 26.84
C LYS A 205 20.30 5.64 27.25
N ALA A 206 21.10 5.19 26.29
CA ALA A 206 22.42 4.61 26.56
C ALA A 206 23.40 5.61 27.20
N ALA A 207 23.31 6.89 26.83
CA ALA A 207 24.14 7.95 27.40
C ALA A 207 23.64 8.47 28.77
N THR A 208 22.47 8.01 29.25
CA THR A 208 21.82 8.51 30.45
C THR A 208 21.96 7.50 31.60
N PRO A 209 22.56 7.86 32.74
CA PRO A 209 22.53 7.04 33.96
C PRO A 209 21.10 6.75 34.41
N ALA A 210 20.84 5.56 34.96
CA ALA A 210 19.49 5.12 35.32
C ALA A 210 18.83 6.03 36.36
N GLU A 211 19.60 6.57 37.30
CA GLU A 211 19.14 7.49 38.33
C GLU A 211 18.59 8.79 37.72
N VAL A 212 19.28 9.30 36.69
CA VAL A 212 18.85 10.51 35.97
C VAL A 212 17.67 10.18 35.06
N GLY A 213 17.72 9.07 34.32
CA GLY A 213 16.64 8.68 33.42
C GLY A 213 15.30 8.42 34.13
N ASN A 214 15.35 7.92 35.37
CA ASN A 214 14.18 7.69 36.22
C ASN A 214 13.76 8.93 37.03
N ALA A 215 14.59 9.99 37.08
CA ALA A 215 14.20 11.26 37.68
C ALA A 215 13.13 11.97 36.83
N LYS A 216 12.34 12.82 37.48
CA LYS A 216 11.26 13.56 36.81
C LYS A 216 11.82 14.75 36.02
N ASP A 217 11.37 14.92 34.78
CA ASP A 217 11.44 16.21 34.09
C ASP A 217 10.47 17.17 34.78
N ALA A 218 10.99 18.31 35.24
CA ALA A 218 10.20 19.34 35.89
C ALA A 218 9.15 19.97 34.96
N ALA A 219 9.38 19.94 33.63
CA ALA A 219 8.47 20.51 32.66
C ALA A 219 7.22 19.66 32.43
N THR A 220 7.35 18.32 32.44
CA THR A 220 6.27 17.38 32.10
C THR A 220 5.71 16.65 33.33
N GLY A 221 6.47 16.59 34.42
CA GLY A 221 6.17 15.79 35.61
C GLY A 221 6.38 14.28 35.43
N LYS A 222 6.77 13.83 34.23
CA LYS A 222 7.09 12.44 33.88
C LYS A 222 8.58 12.17 34.07
N THR A 223 9.01 10.91 34.00
CA THR A 223 10.44 10.60 33.99
C THR A 223 11.06 10.95 32.65
N TRP A 224 12.36 11.28 32.62
CA TRP A 224 13.07 11.53 31.36
C TRP A 224 12.95 10.35 30.38
N TYR A 225 13.00 9.10 30.88
CA TYR A 225 12.76 7.93 30.04
C TYR A 225 11.34 7.82 29.50
N ALA A 226 10.33 8.25 30.26
CA ALA A 226 8.95 8.30 29.77
C ALA A 226 8.78 9.37 28.69
N ASP A 227 9.36 10.56 28.86
CA ASP A 227 9.28 11.61 27.83
C ASP A 227 9.97 11.22 26.52
N ILE A 228 11.12 10.53 26.59
CA ILE A 228 11.79 9.94 25.42
C ILE A 228 10.89 8.90 24.75
N ALA A 229 10.30 7.99 25.53
CA ALA A 229 9.46 6.91 25.01
C ALA A 229 8.17 7.44 24.35
N ASP A 230 7.52 8.43 24.98
CA ASP A 230 6.31 9.06 24.44
C ASP A 230 6.63 9.79 23.14
N THR A 231 7.72 10.57 23.10
CA THR A 231 8.14 11.29 21.88
C THR A 231 8.46 10.32 20.74
N LEU A 232 9.17 9.23 21.03
CA LEU A 232 9.44 8.17 20.06
C LEU A 232 8.14 7.54 19.54
N THR A 233 7.24 7.15 20.44
CA THR A 233 5.98 6.48 20.09
C THR A 233 5.08 7.38 19.24
N SER A 234 4.92 8.65 19.63
CA SER A 234 4.17 9.63 18.85
C SER A 234 4.76 9.84 17.46
N GLY A 235 6.09 9.90 17.36
CA GLY A 235 6.78 9.98 16.06
C GLY A 235 6.53 8.74 15.19
N GLN A 236 6.64 7.54 15.76
CA GLN A 236 6.46 6.29 15.00
C GLN A 236 5.02 6.08 14.53
N VAL A 237 4.03 6.51 15.32
CA VAL A 237 2.60 6.40 14.96
C VAL A 237 2.20 7.37 13.84
N SER A 238 2.88 8.50 13.69
CA SER A 238 2.57 9.42 12.59
C SER A 238 2.81 8.79 11.23
N ALA A 239 1.90 8.99 10.28
CA ALA A 239 2.08 8.58 8.89
C ALA A 239 2.88 9.61 8.07
N ASP A 240 2.95 10.85 8.53
CA ASP A 240 3.49 11.98 7.79
C ASP A 240 4.97 12.20 8.11
N ALA A 241 5.81 12.23 7.07
CA ALA A 241 7.25 12.42 7.23
C ALA A 241 7.62 13.78 7.86
N SER A 242 6.80 14.82 7.68
CA SER A 242 7.00 16.13 8.32
C SER A 242 6.80 16.07 9.83
N ASP A 243 5.78 15.35 10.30
CA ASP A 243 5.52 15.15 11.73
C ASP A 243 6.63 14.31 12.36
N LYS A 244 7.06 13.23 11.67
CA LYS A 244 8.22 12.43 12.09
C LYS A 244 9.48 13.29 12.25
N LEU A 245 9.71 14.24 11.35
CA LEU A 245 10.83 15.19 11.46
C LEU A 245 10.67 16.13 12.66
N ALA A 246 9.47 16.62 12.96
CA ALA A 246 9.21 17.43 14.14
C ALA A 246 9.50 16.63 15.44
N HIS A 247 9.09 15.37 15.49
CA HIS A 247 9.42 14.48 16.62
C HIS A 247 10.92 14.17 16.71
N LEU A 248 11.63 14.10 15.58
CA LEU A 248 13.09 13.97 15.59
C LEU A 248 13.76 15.19 16.24
N GLN A 249 13.30 16.40 15.89
CA GLN A 249 13.79 17.65 16.50
C GLN A 249 13.44 17.73 17.99
N ALA A 250 12.26 17.23 18.38
CA ALA A 250 11.86 17.13 19.79
C ALA A 250 12.80 16.19 20.58
N LEU A 251 13.14 15.02 20.01
CA LEU A 251 14.12 14.11 20.63
C LEU A 251 15.52 14.73 20.73
N GLN A 252 15.96 15.51 19.75
CA GLN A 252 17.25 16.22 19.84
C GLN A 252 17.24 17.29 20.94
N SER A 253 16.10 17.96 21.12
CA SER A 253 15.90 18.91 22.21
C SER A 253 15.94 18.20 23.57
N LEU A 254 15.28 17.03 23.68
CA LEU A 254 15.33 16.18 24.87
C LEU A 254 16.74 15.68 25.15
N LYS A 255 17.50 15.25 24.14
CA LYS A 255 18.92 14.85 24.28
C LYS A 255 19.73 15.92 25.01
N THR A 256 19.54 17.18 24.63
CA THR A 256 20.25 18.32 25.22
C THR A 256 19.83 18.55 26.68
N LYS A 257 18.52 18.50 26.96
CA LYS A 257 18.00 18.67 28.33
C LYS A 257 18.43 17.55 29.26
N VAL A 258 18.36 16.30 28.80
CA VAL A 258 18.80 15.12 29.55
C VAL A 258 20.30 15.20 29.82
N ALA A 259 21.11 15.56 28.83
CA ALA A 259 22.55 15.75 29.04
C ALA A 259 22.84 16.81 30.11
N ALA A 260 22.11 17.94 30.13
CA ALA A 260 22.24 18.94 31.18
C ALA A 260 21.84 18.40 32.57
N ALA A 261 20.78 17.59 32.65
CA ALA A 261 20.39 16.92 33.90
C ALA A 261 21.45 15.93 34.39
N VAL A 262 22.09 15.21 33.46
CA VAL A 262 23.22 14.31 33.77
C VAL A 262 24.40 15.10 34.35
N GLU A 263 24.77 16.24 33.75
CA GLU A 263 25.83 17.09 34.29
C GLU A 263 25.47 17.69 35.66
N ALA A 264 24.22 18.12 35.85
CA ALA A 264 23.76 18.64 37.15
C ALA A 264 23.85 17.58 38.26
N ALA A 265 23.48 16.33 37.97
CA ALA A 265 23.56 15.23 38.94
C ALA A 265 25.01 14.94 39.37
N LYS A 266 26.00 15.13 38.49
CA LYS A 266 27.43 14.98 38.83
C LYS A 266 27.93 16.01 39.84
N ILE A 267 27.35 17.22 39.83
CA ILE A 267 27.74 18.29 40.76
C ILE A 267 27.21 17.99 42.17
N VAL A 268 25.98 17.49 42.27
CA VAL A 268 25.37 17.11 43.56
C VAL A 268 26.11 15.94 44.23
N GLY A 269 26.61 14.98 43.45
CA GLY A 269 27.39 13.85 43.96
C GLY A 269 28.81 14.17 44.45
N LYS A 270 29.32 15.39 44.23
CA LYS A 270 30.64 15.85 44.70
C LYS A 270 30.60 16.72 45.97
N GLY A 271 29.41 16.94 46.54
CA GLY A 271 29.19 17.92 47.60
C GLY A 271 29.21 17.41 49.04
N ASP A 272 29.64 16.18 49.33
CA ASP A 272 29.58 15.59 50.68
C ASP A 272 30.96 15.18 51.21
N ASP A 273 31.94 16.08 51.08
CA ASP A 273 33.31 15.86 51.60
C ASP A 273 33.91 17.12 52.25
N THR A 274 33.08 18.00 52.81
CA THR A 274 33.58 19.09 53.67
C THR A 274 32.85 19.21 55.00
N THR A 275 33.62 18.87 56.03
CA THR A 275 33.54 19.27 57.44
C THR A 275 32.53 18.55 58.33
N GLY A 276 32.98 17.42 58.87
CA GLY A 276 32.55 16.98 60.18
C GLY A 276 32.94 17.99 61.26
N THR A 277 31.96 18.38 62.06
CA THR A 277 32.19 18.82 63.44
C THR A 277 31.48 17.82 64.33
N SER A 278 32.25 16.91 64.89
CA SER A 278 31.79 16.01 65.94
C SER A 278 31.67 16.81 67.24
N ASP A 279 30.46 17.14 67.67
CA ASP A 279 30.22 17.56 69.04
C ASP A 279 29.91 16.33 69.89
N LYS A 280 30.91 15.89 70.65
CA LYS A 280 30.81 14.92 71.75
C LYS A 280 31.66 15.40 72.92
N GLY A 281 30.99 15.89 73.96
CA GLY A 281 31.46 15.91 75.36
C GLY A 281 30.24 16.22 76.25
N GLY A 282 29.60 15.23 76.89
CA GLY A 282 29.98 14.69 78.22
C GLY A 282 29.53 15.68 79.31
N GLY A 283 28.67 15.42 80.30
CA GLY A 283 28.24 14.21 80.99
C GLY A 283 28.14 14.56 82.50
N GLN A 284 26.95 14.40 83.10
CA GLN A 284 26.63 14.15 84.53
C GLN A 284 27.08 15.11 85.67
N GLY A 285 26.11 15.84 86.25
CA GLY A 285 25.50 15.58 87.58
C GLY A 285 26.28 15.65 88.93
N THR A 286 25.94 16.69 89.73
CA THR A 286 25.67 16.76 91.21
C THR A 286 26.79 16.57 92.28
N PRO A 287 26.65 17.04 93.56
CA PRO A 287 25.83 18.12 94.19
C PRO A 287 26.59 19.05 95.22
N ALA A 288 25.82 19.86 96.00
CA ALA A 288 26.10 20.95 96.99
C ALA A 288 27.17 20.73 98.10
N PRO A 289 27.62 21.76 98.89
CA PRO A 289 26.87 22.46 99.97
C PRO A 289 27.23 23.98 100.07
N ALA A 290 26.74 24.87 100.95
CA ALA A 290 25.92 24.87 102.17
C ALA A 290 25.09 26.17 102.22
#